data_AF-A0A535IIJ0-F1
#
_entry.id   AF-A0A535IIJ0-F1
#
_cell.length_a   1.000
_cell.length_b   1.000
_cell.length_c   1.000
_cell.angle_alpha   90.00
_cell.angle_beta   90.00
_cell.angle_gamma   90.00
#
_symmetry.space_group_name_H-M   'P 1'
#
loop_
_entity.id
_entity.type
_entity.pdbx_description
1 polymer ?
#
loop_
_entity_poly.entity_id
_entity_poly.type
_entity_poly.pdbx_seq_one_letter_code
_entity_poly.pdbx_strand_id
1 'polypeptide(L)'
;MDWIGAILENIREMECPCCGARLASCAVRGITAEPNALVVRLACSVCGENSVAVVKRDEKQVVAPITRDDVLDAHDFLKTWHGAVSELIGSTAA
;
A
#
# COMPACT_ATOMS: atom_id res chain seq x y z
N MET A 1 9.03 15.87 2.25
CA MET A 1 9.15 14.40 2.19
C MET A 1 9.16 14.00 0.73
N ASP A 2 10.26 13.40 0.27
CA ASP A 2 10.41 12.97 -1.12
C ASP A 2 9.76 11.59 -1.31
N TRP A 3 8.49 11.58 -1.73
CA TRP A 3 7.69 10.37 -1.90
C TRP A 3 8.20 9.46 -3.03
N ILE A 4 8.96 10.03 -3.98
CA ILE A 4 9.61 9.29 -5.06
C ILE A 4 10.66 8.34 -4.46
N GLY A 5 11.44 8.77 -3.47
CA GLY A 5 12.36 7.91 -2.72
C GLY A 5 11.67 6.67 -2.13
N ALA A 6 10.57 6.87 -1.40
CA ALA A 6 9.82 5.77 -0.79
C ALA A 6 9.32 4.72 -1.81
N ILE A 7 8.93 5.16 -3.00
CA ILE A 7 8.55 4.26 -4.10
C ILE A 7 9.75 3.47 -4.60
N LEU A 8 10.89 4.14 -4.81
CA LEU A 8 12.12 3.49 -5.24
C LEU A 8 12.60 2.45 -4.22
N GLU A 9 12.49 2.75 -2.92
CA GLU A 9 12.79 1.80 -1.84
C GLU A 9 11.89 0.56 -1.89
N ASN A 10 10.57 0.72 -2.07
CA ASN A 10 9.66 -0.41 -2.25
C ASN A 10 9.99 -1.24 -3.50
N ILE A 11 10.32 -0.59 -4.63
CA ILE A 11 10.69 -1.28 -5.86
C ILE A 11 11.92 -2.16 -5.66
N ARG A 12 12.89 -1.72 -4.84
CA ARG A 12 14.11 -2.49 -4.55
C ARG A 12 13.84 -3.77 -3.76
N GLU A 13 12.70 -3.89 -3.12
CA GLU A 13 12.32 -5.09 -2.37
C GLU A 13 11.57 -6.11 -3.23
N MET A 14 11.07 -5.72 -4.40
CA MET A 14 10.37 -6.60 -5.32
C MET A 14 11.32 -7.55 -6.08
N GLU A 15 10.77 -8.65 -6.58
CA GLU A 15 11.47 -9.64 -7.40
C GLU A 15 11.10 -9.49 -8.88
N CYS A 16 12.04 -9.81 -9.76
CA CYS A 16 11.80 -9.81 -11.19
C CYS A 16 10.83 -10.95 -11.54
N PRO A 17 9.71 -10.67 -12.26
CA PRO A 17 8.74 -11.69 -12.61
C PRO A 17 9.28 -12.75 -13.58
N CYS A 18 10.40 -12.48 -14.25
CA CYS A 18 11.01 -13.39 -15.23
C CYS A 18 12.08 -14.30 -14.60
N CYS A 19 12.99 -13.75 -13.77
CA CYS A 19 14.13 -14.51 -13.24
C CYS A 19 14.18 -14.63 -11.71
N GLY A 20 13.23 -14.03 -11.00
CA GLY A 20 13.18 -14.02 -9.53
C GLY A 20 14.26 -13.17 -8.85
N ALA A 21 15.15 -12.52 -9.61
CA ALA A 21 16.18 -11.67 -9.01
C ALA A 21 15.56 -10.42 -8.36
N ARG A 22 16.07 -10.05 -7.19
CA ARG A 22 15.63 -8.83 -6.48
C ARG A 22 15.94 -7.58 -7.31
N LEU A 23 14.98 -6.69 -7.43
CA LEU A 23 15.05 -5.45 -8.23
C LEU A 23 15.85 -4.33 -7.54
N ALA A 24 16.68 -4.66 -6.54
CA ALA A 24 17.48 -3.71 -5.77
C ALA A 24 18.40 -2.82 -6.65
N SER A 25 18.89 -3.36 -7.77
CA SER A 25 19.76 -2.70 -8.74
C SER A 25 19.10 -2.48 -10.11
N CYS A 26 17.76 -2.52 -10.18
CA CYS A 26 17.06 -2.30 -11.45
C CYS A 26 17.15 -0.85 -11.92
N ALA A 27 17.13 -0.64 -13.24
CA ALA A 27 16.99 0.70 -13.79
C ALA A 27 15.51 1.10 -13.77
N VAL A 28 15.21 2.23 -13.13
CA VAL A 28 13.86 2.78 -13.03
C VAL A 28 13.77 4.03 -13.90
N ARG A 29 12.80 4.08 -14.80
CA ARG A 29 12.55 5.23 -15.66
C ARG A 29 11.09 5.65 -15.60
N GLY A 30 10.83 6.89 -15.18
CA GLY A 30 9.49 7.47 -15.23
C GLY A 30 9.00 7.60 -16.68
N ILE A 31 7.78 7.14 -16.94
CA ILE A 31 7.11 7.28 -18.23
C ILE A 31 6.19 8.51 -18.19
N THR A 32 5.30 8.55 -17.20
CA THR A 32 4.39 9.67 -16.96
C THR A 32 4.08 9.79 -15.48
N ALA A 33 3.82 11.02 -15.04
CA ALA A 33 3.38 11.35 -13.70
C ALA A 33 1.97 11.95 -13.78
N GLU A 34 1.01 11.22 -13.22
CA GLU A 34 -0.36 11.68 -12.98
C GLU A 34 -0.47 12.19 -11.53
N PRO A 35 -1.50 12.98 -11.19
CA PRO A 35 -1.64 13.58 -9.85
C PRO A 35 -1.58 12.54 -8.70
N ASN A 36 -2.14 11.35 -8.93
CA ASN A 36 -2.24 10.27 -7.94
C ASN A 36 -1.57 8.96 -8.37
N ALA A 37 -0.83 8.95 -9.49
CA ALA A 37 -0.16 7.75 -9.98
C ALA A 37 1.13 8.08 -10.73
N LEU A 38 2.14 7.25 -10.54
CA LEU A 38 3.39 7.29 -11.30
C LEU A 38 3.51 6.01 -12.12
N VAL A 39 3.64 6.16 -13.43
CA VAL A 39 3.91 5.03 -14.32
C VAL A 39 5.41 4.94 -14.55
N VAL A 40 6.01 3.83 -14.15
CA VAL A 40 7.46 3.59 -14.27
C VAL A 40 7.73 2.36 -15.12
N ARG A 41 8.80 2.43 -15.92
CA ARG A 41 9.42 1.28 -16.56
C ARG A 41 10.55 0.77 -15.68
N LEU A 42 10.59 -0.53 -15.48
CA LEU A 42 11.62 -1.24 -14.74
C LEU A 42 12.40 -2.12 -15.72
N ALA A 43 13.73 -2.08 -15.65
CA ALA A 43 14.58 -3.00 -16.39
C ALA A 43 15.40 -3.83 -15.40
N CYS A 44 15.22 -5.16 -15.44
CA CYS A 44 15.98 -6.07 -14.61
C CYS A 44 17.46 -6.03 -15.02
N SER A 45 18.34 -5.80 -14.05
CA SER A 45 19.79 -5.79 -14.26
C SER A 45 20.39 -7.18 -14.52
N VAL A 46 19.64 -8.26 -14.24
CA VAL A 46 20.10 -9.65 -14.39
C VAL A 46 19.69 -10.25 -15.73
N CYS A 47 18.40 -10.25 -16.06
CA CYS A 47 17.89 -10.87 -17.29
C CYS A 47 17.55 -9.87 -18.41
N GLY A 48 17.56 -8.56 -18.12
CA GLY A 48 17.22 -7.52 -19.11
C GLY A 48 15.71 -7.37 -19.39
N GLU A 49 14.86 -8.09 -18.66
CA GLU A 49 13.40 -8.01 -18.81
C GLU A 49 12.89 -6.58 -18.52
N ASN A 50 11.95 -6.11 -19.33
CA ASN A 50 11.41 -4.76 -19.28
C ASN A 50 9.93 -4.80 -18.86
N SER A 51 9.65 -4.47 -17.59
CA SER A 51 8.29 -4.42 -17.06
C SER A 51 7.79 -3.00 -16.85
N VAL A 52 6.47 -2.83 -16.81
CA VAL A 52 5.81 -1.54 -16.49
C VAL A 52 5.06 -1.70 -15.19
N ALA A 53 5.27 -0.78 -14.25
CA ALA A 53 4.57 -0.73 -12.98
C ALA A 53 3.82 0.59 -12.84
N VAL A 54 2.59 0.52 -12.33
CA VAL A 54 1.79 1.69 -11.99
C VAL A 54 1.78 1.80 -10.47
N VAL A 55 2.41 2.86 -9.97
CA VAL A 55 2.48 3.14 -8.53
C VAL A 55 1.40 4.14 -8.20
N LYS A 56 0.35 3.68 -7.51
CA LYS A 56 -0.68 4.57 -7.01
C LYS A 56 -0.23 5.17 -5.68
N ARG A 57 -0.53 6.44 -5.49
CA ARG A 57 -0.43 7.04 -4.16
C ARG A 57 -1.52 6.43 -3.30
N ASP A 58 -1.14 5.69 -2.27
CA ASP A 58 -2.08 5.37 -1.21
C ASP A 58 -2.39 6.70 -0.51
N GLU A 59 -3.55 7.27 -0.82
CA GLU A 59 -4.13 8.30 0.04
C GLU A 59 -4.42 7.59 1.35
N LYS A 60 -3.43 7.58 2.25
CA LYS A 60 -3.57 7.08 3.61
C LYS A 60 -4.88 7.66 4.10
N GLN A 61 -5.89 6.81 4.24
CA GLN A 61 -7.23 7.25 4.55
C GLN A 61 -7.09 8.05 5.84
N VAL A 62 -7.23 9.37 5.74
CA VAL A 62 -7.06 10.25 6.90
C VAL A 62 -8.33 10.03 7.71
N VAL A 63 -8.32 8.96 8.51
CA VAL A 63 -9.35 8.74 9.51
C VAL A 63 -9.19 9.91 10.47
N ALA A 64 -10.27 10.69 10.63
CA ALA A 64 -10.29 11.78 11.58
C ALA A 64 -9.84 11.26 12.96
N PRO A 65 -9.13 12.08 13.77
CA PRO A 65 -8.76 11.68 15.12
C PRO A 65 -9.99 11.22 15.89
N ILE A 66 -9.88 10.11 16.62
CA ILE A 66 -10.94 9.64 17.51
C ILE A 66 -11.23 10.75 18.52
N THR A 67 -12.49 11.17 18.58
CA THR A 67 -12.99 12.19 19.49
C THR A 67 -13.56 11.56 20.76
N ARG A 68 -13.90 12.40 21.75
CA ARG A 68 -14.56 11.94 22.97
C ARG A 68 -15.92 11.32 22.68
N ASP A 69 -16.67 11.88 21.74
CA ASP A 69 -18.01 11.40 21.40
C ASP A 69 -17.93 10.03 20.73
N ASP A 70 -16.93 9.80 19.86
CA ASP A 70 -16.68 8.48 19.27
C ASP A 70 -16.47 7.37 20.34
N VAL A 71 -15.85 7.71 21.47
CA VAL A 71 -15.64 6.77 22.58
C VAL A 71 -16.94 6.47 23.34
N LEU A 72 -17.78 7.49 23.54
CA LEU A 72 -19.06 7.34 24.22
C LEU A 72 -20.06 6.55 23.36
N ASP A 73 -20.07 6.82 22.05
CA ASP A 73 -20.88 6.09 21.08
C ASP A 73 -20.47 4.61 21.03
N ALA A 74 -19.15 4.33 21.01
CA ALA A 74 -18.65 2.96 21.09
C ALA A 74 -19.03 2.26 22.39
N HIS A 75 -18.97 2.97 23.53
CA HIS A 75 -19.39 2.42 24.82
C HIS A 75 -20.88 2.06 24.84
N ASP A 76 -21.73 2.95 24.35
CA ASP A 76 -23.18 2.74 24.34
C ASP A 76 -23.57 1.62 23.37
N PHE A 77 -22.90 1.52 22.22
CA PHE A 77 -23.02 0.38 21.32
C PHE A 77 -22.64 -0.94 22.01
N LEU A 78 -21.46 -1.02 22.62
CA LEU A 78 -20.95 -2.24 23.26
C LEU A 78 -21.85 -2.70 24.42
N LYS A 79 -22.50 -1.77 25.12
CA LYS A 79 -23.44 -2.10 26.20
C LYS A 79 -24.68 -2.84 25.70
N THR A 80 -25.09 -2.61 24.46
CA THR A 80 -26.27 -3.23 23.84
C THR A 80 -25.93 -4.43 22.97
N TRP A 81 -24.65 -4.75 22.81
CA TRP A 81 -24.18 -5.85 21.98
C TRP A 81 -24.33 -7.20 22.69
N HIS A 82 -24.91 -8.18 22.00
CA HIS A 82 -25.13 -9.54 22.51
C HIS A 82 -24.55 -10.64 21.61
N GLY A 83 -23.90 -10.26 20.49
CA GLY A 83 -23.30 -11.20 19.54
C GLY A 83 -21.91 -11.66 19.96
N ALA A 84 -21.28 -12.48 19.12
CA ALA A 84 -19.92 -12.96 19.38
C ALA A 84 -18.88 -11.85 19.15
N VAL A 85 -17.79 -11.86 19.91
CA VAL A 85 -16.70 -10.88 19.75
C VAL A 85 -16.06 -10.95 18.36
N SER A 86 -16.04 -12.12 17.73
CA SER A 86 -15.54 -12.31 16.36
C SER A 86 -16.31 -11.50 15.31
N GLU A 87 -17.59 -11.23 15.56
CA GLU A 87 -18.46 -10.44 14.69
C GLU A 87 -18.18 -8.93 14.83
N LEU A 88 -17.67 -8.49 16.00
CA LEU A 88 -17.30 -7.09 16.26
C LEU A 88 -15.96 -6.69 15.63
N ILE A 89 -14.98 -7.60 15.63
CA ILE A 89 -13.59 -7.28 15.28
C ILE A 89 -13.31 -7.54 13.79
N GLY A 90 -14.33 -7.95 13.02
CA GLY A 90 -14.19 -8.15 11.58
C GLY A 90 -13.08 -9.15 11.24
N SER A 91 -13.12 -10.36 11.80
CA SER A 91 -12.31 -11.45 11.25
C SER A 91 -13.02 -12.02 10.02
N THR A 92 -12.99 -11.28 8.91
CA THR A 92 -13.09 -11.91 7.59
C THR A 92 -11.80 -12.68 7.35
N ALA A 93 -11.71 -13.89 7.92
CA ALA A 93 -10.90 -14.95 7.35
C ALA A 93 -11.70 -15.53 6.19
N ALA A 94 -11.44 -15.03 4.98
CA ALA A 94 -11.78 -15.66 3.71
C ALA A 94 -10.58 -15.53 2.78
#